data_AF-D3F7Z9-F1
#
_entry.id   AF-D3F7Z9-F1
#
_cell.length_a   1.000
_cell.length_b   1.000
_cell.length_c   1.000
_cell.angle_alpha   90.00
_cell.angle_beta   90.00
_cell.angle_gamma   90.00
#
_symmetry.space_group_name_H-M   'P 1'
#
loop_
_entity.id
_entity.type
_entity.pdbx_description
1 polymer ?
#
loop_
_entity_poly.entity_id
_entity_poly.type
_entity_poly.pdbx_seq_one_letter_code
_entity_poly.pdbx_strand_id
1 'polypeptide(L)' 'MTKRPRTGRDTTRTVALGAPRALPADPPRRRERDAGGPEDRALYHCHCGFIFEAPVTTSVGCPHCGTAQAW' A
#
# COMPACT_ATOMS: atom_id res chain seq x y z
N MET A 1 39.42 -53.66 -36.64
CA MET A 1 39.30 -53.55 -35.17
C MET A 1 39.30 -52.06 -34.80
N THR A 2 38.12 -51.46 -34.64
CA THR A 2 37.93 -49.99 -34.55
C THR A 2 37.94 -49.52 -33.10
N LYS A 3 38.95 -48.74 -32.68
CA LYS A 3 39.02 -48.16 -31.33
C LYS A 3 38.09 -46.95 -31.23
N ARG A 4 37.05 -47.06 -30.40
CA ARG A 4 36.11 -45.97 -30.07
C ARG A 4 36.79 -44.91 -29.18
N PRO A 5 36.64 -43.60 -29.44
CA PRO A 5 37.10 -42.59 -28.51
C PRO A 5 36.19 -42.51 -27.29
N ARG A 6 36.80 -42.36 -26.10
CA ARG A 6 36.11 -42.13 -24.83
C ARG A 6 35.76 -40.65 -24.73
N THR A 7 34.48 -40.33 -24.86
CA THR A 7 33.91 -38.99 -24.67
C THR A 7 34.05 -38.59 -23.20
N GLY A 8 34.97 -37.66 -22.93
CA GLY A 8 35.11 -37.01 -21.63
C GLY A 8 33.84 -36.25 -21.29
N ARG A 9 33.28 -36.55 -20.11
CA ARG A 9 32.05 -35.94 -19.62
C ARG A 9 32.39 -34.54 -19.13
N ASP A 10 32.09 -33.55 -19.96
CA ASP A 10 32.25 -32.13 -19.65
C ASP A 10 31.27 -31.74 -18.53
N THR A 11 31.79 -31.63 -17.31
CA THR A 11 31.03 -31.21 -16.13
C THR A 11 30.85 -29.71 -16.17
N THR A 12 29.78 -29.25 -16.81
CA THR A 12 29.28 -27.89 -16.68
C THR A 12 28.94 -27.61 -15.23
N ARG A 13 29.82 -26.85 -14.58
CA ARG A 13 29.66 -26.36 -13.21
C ARG A 13 28.61 -25.25 -13.20
N THR A 14 27.36 -25.61 -12.94
CA THR A 14 26.29 -24.63 -12.70
C THR A 14 26.55 -23.91 -11.39
N VAL A 15 26.90 -22.63 -11.46
CA VAL A 15 26.95 -21.75 -10.29
C VAL A 15 25.51 -21.38 -9.95
N ALA A 16 25.00 -21.90 -8.84
CA ALA A 16 23.71 -21.47 -8.31
C ALA A 16 23.81 -19.99 -7.93
N LEU A 17 23.12 -19.13 -8.69
CA LEU A 17 22.90 -17.74 -8.32
C LEU A 17 22.08 -17.76 -7.02
N GLY A 18 22.68 -17.21 -5.95
CA GLY A 18 22.12 -17.22 -4.61
C GLY A 18 20.70 -16.65 -4.58
N ALA A 19 19.83 -17.32 -3.83
CA ALA A 19 18.44 -16.91 -3.65
C ALA A 19 18.37 -15.47 -3.11
N PRO A 20 17.39 -14.65 -3.55
CA PRO A 20 17.20 -13.32 -2.99
C PRO A 20 16.90 -13.46 -1.50
N ARG A 21 17.77 -12.85 -0.69
CA ARG A 21 17.59 -12.81 0.76
C ARG A 21 16.32 -11.98 1.03
N ALA A 22 15.24 -12.65 1.41
CA ALA A 22 14.00 -11.98 1.78
C ALA A 22 14.31 -10.95 2.86
N LEU A 23 14.06 -9.67 2.55
CA LEU A 23 14.13 -8.62 3.56
C LEU A 23 13.10 -8.94 4.64
N PRO A 24 13.42 -8.71 5.92
CA PRO A 24 12.44 -8.90 6.98
C PRO A 24 11.19 -8.07 6.66
N ALA A 25 10.03 -8.74 6.66
CA ALA A 25 8.77 -8.06 6.43
C ALA A 25 8.58 -7.01 7.54
N ASP A 26 8.33 -5.77 7.11
CA ASP A 26 8.13 -4.66 8.04
C ASP A 26 6.95 -4.99 8.97
N PRO A 27 7.11 -4.93 10.31
CA PRO A 27 6.05 -5.33 11.24
C PRO A 27 4.77 -4.52 10.96
N PRO A 28 3.58 -5.12 11.08
CA PRO A 28 2.30 -4.50 10.71
C PRO A 28 2.11 -3.12 11.35
N ARG A 29 2.57 -2.96 12.60
CA ARG A 29 2.58 -1.71 13.36
C ARG A 29 3.31 -0.55 12.70
N ARG A 30 4.32 -0.81 11.87
CA ARG A 30 5.06 0.26 11.16
C ARG A 30 4.26 0.75 9.95
N ARG A 31 3.61 -0.16 9.22
CA ARG A 31 2.73 0.17 8.10
C ARG A 31 1.51 0.97 8.54
N GLU A 32 0.90 0.60 9.67
CA GLU A 32 -0.26 1.31 10.23
C GLU A 32 0.07 2.75 10.66
N ARG A 33 1.29 2.97 11.18
CA ARG A 33 1.78 4.31 11.52
C ARG A 33 2.10 5.14 10.28
N ASP A 34 2.76 4.54 9.29
CA ASP A 34 3.08 5.19 8.02
C ASP A 34 1.79 5.49 7.20
N ALA A 35 0.71 4.71 7.42
CA ALA A 35 -0.58 4.88 6.76
C ALA A 35 -1.43 6.05 7.29
N GLY A 36 -0.98 6.78 8.32
CA GLY A 36 -1.62 8.04 8.71
C GLY A 36 -2.96 7.91 9.45
N GLY A 37 -3.27 6.76 10.02
CA GLY A 37 -4.48 6.56 10.83
C GLY A 37 -5.81 6.71 10.08
N PRO A 38 -6.95 6.46 10.74
CA PRO A 38 -8.26 6.71 10.14
C PRO A 38 -8.48 8.22 9.92
N GLU A 39 -8.83 8.62 8.70
CA GLU A 39 -9.20 10.00 8.39
C GLU A 39 -10.58 10.33 9.00
N ASP A 40 -10.63 11.34 9.87
CA ASP A 40 -11.86 11.79 10.53
C ASP A 40 -12.64 12.76 9.64
N ARG A 41 -13.26 12.22 8.58
CA ARG A 41 -14.13 12.95 7.66
C ARG A 41 -15.56 12.43 7.75
N ALA A 42 -16.52 13.35 7.69
CA ALA A 42 -17.94 13.03 7.68
C ALA A 42 -18.66 13.66 6.49
N LEU A 43 -19.76 13.01 6.08
CA LEU A 43 -20.70 13.51 5.08
C LEU A 43 -21.75 14.38 5.77
N TYR A 44 -21.82 15.66 5.39
CA TYR A 44 -22.75 16.64 5.94
C TYR A 44 -23.89 16.90 4.97
N HIS A 45 -25.12 16.98 5.51
CA HIS A 45 -26.32 17.31 4.76
C HIS A 45 -26.83 18.68 5.19
N CYS A 46 -26.61 19.70 4.36
CA CYS A 46 -27.09 21.04 4.67
C CYS A 46 -28.59 21.17 4.37
N HIS A 47 -29.29 22.01 5.13
CA HIS A 47 -30.70 22.35 4.89
C HIS A 47 -30.96 22.91 3.47
N CYS A 48 -29.93 23.51 2.84
CA CYS A 48 -30.01 24.00 1.46
C CYS A 48 -30.03 22.88 0.41
N GLY A 49 -29.96 21.61 0.84
CA GLY A 49 -29.92 20.43 -0.01
C GLY A 49 -28.52 20.03 -0.47
N PHE A 50 -27.48 20.80 -0.15
CA PHE A 50 -26.11 20.48 -0.52
C PHE A 50 -25.50 19.44 0.42
N ILE A 51 -24.90 18.40 -0.16
CA ILE A 51 -24.20 17.34 0.54
C ILE A 51 -22.70 17.49 0.27
N PHE A 52 -21.89 17.46 1.32
CA PHE A 52 -20.45 17.65 1.20
C PHE A 52 -19.67 16.89 2.26
N GLU A 53 -18.44 16.50 1.93
CA GLU A 53 -17.51 15.88 2.87
C GLU A 53 -16.58 16.94 3.47
N ALA A 54 -16.40 16.88 4.78
CA ALA A 54 -15.48 17.76 5.50
C ALA A 54 -14.89 17.04 6.73
N PRO A 55 -13.75 17.51 7.26
CA PRO A 55 -13.23 17.02 8.54
C PRO A 55 -14.26 17.18 9.65
N VAL A 56 -14.33 16.22 10.57
CA VAL A 56 -15.20 16.34 11.74
C VAL A 56 -14.63 17.41 12.68
N THR A 57 -15.30 18.55 12.70
CA THR A 57 -14.98 19.69 13.56
C THR A 57 -16.21 20.08 14.37
N THR A 58 -16.04 20.90 15.41
CA THR A 58 -17.16 21.40 16.23
C THR A 58 -18.09 22.36 15.46
N SER A 59 -17.60 22.94 14.36
CA SER A 59 -18.42 23.72 13.44
C SER A 59 -17.90 23.57 12.02
N VAL A 60 -18.81 23.42 11.06
CA VAL A 60 -18.49 23.33 9.63
C VAL A 60 -19.41 24.25 8.83
N GLY A 61 -18.85 25.02 7.90
CA GLY A 61 -19.62 25.88 7.00
C GLY A 61 -20.01 25.13 5.72
N CYS A 62 -21.26 25.25 5.30
CA CYS A 62 -21.66 24.76 3.98
C CYS A 62 -20.98 25.60 2.89
N PRO A 63 -20.24 25.01 1.93
CA PRO A 63 -19.57 25.75 0.87
C PRO A 63 -20.54 26.38 -0.15
N HIS A 64 -21.81 25.95 -0.15
CA HIS A 64 -22.83 26.47 -1.05
C HIS A 64 -23.56 27.70 -0.48
N CYS A 65 -24.05 27.63 0.75
CA CYS A 65 -24.87 28.71 1.36
C CYS A 65 -24.19 29.43 2.54
N GLY A 66 -23.01 28.97 2.98
CA GLY A 66 -22.30 29.54 4.12
C GLY A 66 -22.91 29.24 5.49
N THR A 67 -24.03 28.50 5.57
CA THR A 67 -24.63 28.16 6.87
C THR A 67 -23.69 27.28 7.68
N ALA A 68 -23.46 27.64 8.93
CA ALA A 68 -22.73 26.83 9.89
C ALA A 68 -23.60 25.66 10.38
N GLN A 69 -23.03 24.46 10.39
CA GLN A 69 -23.60 23.27 11.00
C GLN A 69 -22.74 22.89 12.21
N ALA A 70 -23.40 22.73 13.35
CA ALA A 70 -22.80 22.26 14.60
C ALA A 70 -23.60 21.04 15.07
N TRP A 71 -22.90 20.07 15.66
CA TRP A 71 -23.44 18.84 16.22
C TRP A 71 -23.19 18.79 17.72
#